data_AF-A0A1I2U7E7-F1
#
_entry.id   AF-A0A1I2U7E7-F1
#
_cell.length_a   1.000
_cell.length_b   1.000
_cell.length_c   1.000
_cell.angle_alpha   90.00
_cell.angle_beta   90.00
_cell.angle_gamma   90.00
#
_symmetry.space_group_name_H-M   'P 1'
#
loop_
_entity.id
_entity.type
_entity.pdbx_description
1 polymer ?
#
loop_
_entity_poly.entity_id
_entity_poly.type
_entity_poly.pdbx_seq_one_letter_code
_entity_poly.pdbx_strand_id
1 'polypeptide(L)'
;MKQVLLNTLFVIIGIIIGLSVGILIISPQSQILEEKRDFIFKGNIPASSKLYREKLDSLAKAGELVYEGKTDPYSVYNRKEGVLRTPEMAYSIAYTILSDIYGKEFIDKKKPLEIYLIEGKYWRISAMHKGKGFGNSEHVVLKKDDGQIQTIYGEK
;
A
#
# COMPACT_ATOMS: atom_id res chain seq x y z
N MET A 1 21.84 9.08 -66.94
CA MET A 1 21.39 10.02 -65.90
C MET A 1 20.04 9.65 -65.27
N LYS A 2 18.98 9.41 -66.05
CA LYS A 2 17.64 9.06 -65.51
C LYS A 2 17.62 7.80 -64.61
N GLN A 3 18.35 6.75 -64.98
CA GLN A 3 18.42 5.50 -64.19
C GLN A 3 19.08 5.68 -62.81
N VAL A 4 20.13 6.50 -62.75
CA VAL A 4 20.88 6.77 -61.51
C VAL A 4 20.01 7.60 -60.55
N LEU A 5 19.32 8.62 -61.05
CA LEU A 5 18.37 9.43 -60.27
C LEU A 5 17.22 8.60 -59.70
N LEU A 6 16.70 7.64 -60.47
CA LEU A 6 15.62 6.75 -60.03
C LEU A 6 16.08 5.82 -58.91
N ASN A 7 17.28 5.25 -59.02
CA ASN A 7 17.85 4.39 -57.98
C ASN A 7 18.14 5.17 -56.69
N THR A 8 18.64 6.41 -56.79
CA THR A 8 18.86 7.26 -55.61
C THR A 8 17.54 7.60 -54.91
N LEU A 9 16.46 7.81 -55.65
CA LEU A 9 15.12 8.08 -55.08
C LEU A 9 14.58 6.88 -54.27
N PHE A 10 14.73 5.65 -54.78
CA PHE A 10 14.30 4.45 -54.05
C PHE A 10 15.07 4.22 -52.75
N VAL A 11 16.38 4.52 -52.74
CA VAL A 11 17.22 4.41 -51.53
C VAL A 11 16.76 5.40 -50.47
N ILE A 12 16.46 6.65 -50.84
CA ILE A 12 16.00 7.68 -49.91
C ILE A 12 14.63 7.31 -49.32
N ILE A 13 13.70 6.83 -50.14
CA ILE A 13 12.37 6.39 -49.67
C ILE A 13 12.50 5.21 -48.70
N GLY A 14 13.36 4.23 -49.01
CA GLY A 14 13.63 3.10 -48.13
C GLY A 14 14.17 3.50 -46.75
N ILE A 15 15.06 4.49 -46.69
CA ILE A 15 15.61 5.03 -45.44
C ILE A 15 14.54 5.76 -44.63
N ILE A 16 13.69 6.57 -45.28
CA ILE A 16 12.61 7.31 -44.61
C ILE A 16 11.58 6.35 -44.00
N ILE A 17 11.17 5.30 -44.73
CA ILE A 17 10.24 4.27 -44.24
C ILE A 17 10.88 3.47 -43.09
N GLY A 18 12.15 3.07 -43.23
CA GLY A 18 12.87 2.34 -42.19
C GLY A 18 13.00 3.12 -40.89
N LEU A 19 13.31 4.43 -40.96
CA LEU A 19 13.38 5.30 -39.78
C LEU A 19 12.00 5.53 -39.14
N SER A 20 10.93 5.67 -39.92
CA SER A 20 9.58 5.90 -39.37
C SER A 20 8.99 4.65 -38.70
N VAL A 21 9.21 3.45 -39.26
CA VAL A 21 8.84 2.19 -38.59
C VAL A 21 9.71 1.95 -37.35
N GLY A 22 11.01 2.27 -37.41
CA GLY A 22 11.91 2.20 -36.25
C GLY A 22 11.49 3.12 -35.10
N ILE A 23 11.05 4.34 -35.37
CA ILE A 23 10.54 5.28 -34.35
C ILE A 23 9.23 4.78 -33.73
N LEU A 24 8.35 4.13 -34.49
CA LEU A 24 7.10 3.55 -33.96
C LEU A 24 7.34 2.32 -33.07
N ILE A 25 8.40 1.54 -33.30
CA ILE A 25 8.74 0.38 -32.47
C ILE A 25 9.62 0.79 -31.26
N ILE A 26 10.42 1.86 -31.38
CA ILE A 26 11.34 2.38 -30.34
C ILE A 26 10.72 3.52 -29.51
N SER A 27 9.49 3.93 -29.81
CA SER A 27 8.61 4.49 -28.78
C SER A 27 7.73 3.38 -28.24
N PRO A 28 8.23 2.47 -27.36
CA PRO A 28 7.34 1.97 -26.35
C PRO A 28 6.96 3.23 -25.61
N GLN A 29 5.73 3.67 -25.83
CA GLN A 29 5.08 4.55 -24.89
C GLN A 29 5.12 3.74 -23.59
N SER A 30 6.18 3.94 -22.82
CA SER A 30 6.28 3.59 -21.42
C SER A 30 5.33 4.53 -20.68
N GLN A 31 4.05 4.48 -21.07
CA GLN A 31 3.02 4.39 -20.07
C GLN A 31 3.36 3.11 -19.30
N ILE A 32 4.27 3.25 -18.34
CA ILE A 32 4.14 2.54 -17.09
C ILE A 32 2.72 2.92 -16.67
N LEU A 33 1.75 2.09 -17.05
CA LEU A 33 0.48 2.02 -16.35
C LEU A 33 0.95 1.78 -14.92
N GLU A 34 1.00 2.83 -14.11
CA GLU A 34 1.13 2.68 -12.67
C GLU A 34 -0.04 1.77 -12.30
N GLU A 35 0.26 0.49 -12.14
CA GLU A 35 -0.69 -0.47 -11.61
C GLU A 35 -1.20 0.18 -10.33
N LYS A 36 -2.50 0.50 -10.31
CA LYS A 36 -3.11 1.24 -9.21
C LYS A 36 -3.10 0.31 -8.01
N ARG A 37 -1.99 0.33 -7.27
CA ARG A 37 -1.80 -0.52 -6.10
C ARG A 37 -2.85 -0.16 -5.07
N ASP A 38 -3.45 -1.19 -4.49
CA ASP A 38 -4.45 -1.04 -3.44
C ASP A 38 -3.82 -0.57 -2.12
N PHE A 39 -2.57 -0.98 -1.88
CA PHE A 39 -1.78 -0.55 -0.73
C PHE A 39 -0.28 -0.50 -1.07
N ILE A 40 0.48 0.19 -0.22
CA ILE A 40 1.95 0.22 -0.23
C ILE A 40 2.43 -0.13 1.17
N PHE A 41 3.23 -1.20 1.30
CA PHE A 41 3.95 -1.48 2.52
C PHE A 41 5.20 -0.61 2.62
N LYS A 42 5.30 0.15 3.72
CA LYS A 42 6.34 1.16 3.96
C LYS A 42 7.44 0.67 4.91
N GLY A 43 7.36 -0.57 5.39
CA GLY A 43 8.38 -1.20 6.22
C GLY A 43 8.08 -1.21 7.72
N ASN A 44 9.10 -1.60 8.48
CA ASN A 44 9.06 -1.67 9.95
C ASN A 44 9.51 -0.33 10.56
N ILE A 45 8.70 0.21 11.47
CA ILE A 45 8.99 1.45 12.18
C ILE A 45 9.21 1.15 13.67
N PRO A 46 10.35 1.52 14.27
CA PRO A 46 10.53 1.46 15.72
C PRO A 46 9.59 2.46 16.42
N ALA A 47 9.01 2.16 17.59
CA ALA A 47 8.11 3.11 18.28
C ALA A 47 8.81 4.37 18.82
N SER A 48 10.06 4.65 18.45
CA SER A 48 10.82 5.82 18.91
C SER A 48 10.26 7.16 18.43
N SER A 49 9.30 7.19 17.50
CA SER A 49 8.55 8.41 17.23
C SER A 49 7.66 8.72 18.45
N LYS A 50 7.88 9.88 19.09
CA LYS A 50 7.14 10.36 20.27
C LYS A 50 5.62 10.19 20.17
N LEU A 51 5.07 10.33 18.97
CA LEU A 51 3.65 10.15 18.64
C LEU A 51 3.11 8.74 18.93
N TYR A 52 3.93 7.70 18.74
CA TYR A 52 3.50 6.30 18.92
C TYR A 52 3.68 5.79 20.33
N ARG A 53 4.66 6.28 21.11
CA ARG A 53 4.81 5.85 22.51
C ARG A 53 3.57 6.18 23.33
N GLU A 54 3.10 7.43 23.28
CA GLU A 54 1.93 7.86 24.06
C GLU A 54 0.65 7.13 23.62
N LYS A 55 0.50 6.90 22.31
CA LYS A 55 -0.66 6.18 21.78
C LYS A 55 -0.57 4.68 22.07
N LEU A 56 0.57 4.02 21.86
CA LEU A 56 0.75 2.60 22.20
C LEU A 56 0.62 2.34 23.71
N ASP A 57 1.10 3.25 24.57
CA ASP A 57 0.93 3.14 26.03
C ASP A 57 -0.55 3.24 26.44
N SER A 58 -1.36 4.05 25.73
CA SER A 58 -2.81 4.10 25.95
C SER A 58 -3.55 2.89 25.36
N LEU A 59 -3.06 2.29 24.27
CA LEU A 59 -3.60 1.05 23.70
C LEU A 59 -3.25 -0.17 24.56
N ALA A 60 -2.04 -0.23 25.10
CA ALA A 60 -1.62 -1.26 26.06
C ALA A 60 -2.43 -1.21 27.36
N LYS A 61 -2.91 -0.03 27.76
CA LYS A 61 -3.84 0.14 28.90
C LYS A 61 -5.28 -0.26 28.61
N ALA A 62 -5.68 -0.44 27.34
CA ALA A 62 -7.03 -0.90 26.98
C ALA A 62 -7.28 -2.37 27.39
N GLY A 63 -6.26 -3.04 27.93
CA GLY A 63 -6.33 -4.40 28.44
C GLY A 63 -5.92 -5.40 27.39
N GLU A 64 -4.88 -6.18 27.67
CA GLU A 64 -4.69 -7.45 26.97
C GLU A 64 -5.89 -8.33 27.28
N LEU A 65 -6.46 -8.99 26.27
CA LEU A 65 -7.48 -10.01 26.50
C LEU A 65 -6.84 -11.12 27.34
N VAL A 66 -7.13 -11.14 28.65
CA VAL A 66 -6.76 -12.22 29.54
C VAL A 66 -7.85 -13.28 29.43
N TYR A 67 -7.58 -14.34 28.65
CA TYR A 67 -8.49 -15.47 28.57
C TYR A 67 -8.51 -16.24 29.91
N GLU A 68 -9.71 -16.58 30.38
CA GLU A 68 -9.87 -17.49 31.50
C GLU A 68 -9.19 -18.84 31.18
N GLY A 69 -8.31 -19.29 32.08
CA GLY A 69 -7.70 -20.62 32.01
C GLY A 69 -6.27 -20.70 31.49
N LYS A 70 -5.60 -19.59 31.10
CA LYS A 70 -4.21 -19.57 30.57
C LYS A 70 -3.93 -20.56 29.43
N THR A 71 -4.98 -21.07 28.80
CA THR A 71 -4.86 -22.11 27.77
C THR A 71 -5.01 -21.43 26.41
N ASP A 72 -4.03 -21.61 25.53
CA ASP A 72 -4.10 -21.18 24.12
C ASP A 72 -4.42 -22.41 23.26
N PRO A 73 -5.71 -22.83 23.16
CA PRO A 73 -6.10 -24.10 22.56
C PRO A 73 -5.71 -24.21 21.07
N TYR A 74 -5.37 -23.09 20.43
CA TYR A 74 -5.03 -23.02 19.00
C TYR A 74 -3.64 -22.46 18.73
N SER A 75 -2.83 -22.26 19.78
CA SER A 75 -1.51 -21.63 19.70
C SER A 75 -1.54 -20.29 18.95
N VAL A 76 -2.61 -19.49 19.08
CA VAL A 76 -2.79 -18.19 18.40
C VAL A 76 -1.72 -17.19 18.85
N TYR A 77 -1.48 -17.10 20.16
CA TYR A 77 -0.52 -16.18 20.75
C TYR A 77 0.89 -16.75 20.77
N ASN A 78 1.03 -18.08 20.69
CA ASN A 78 2.32 -18.76 20.56
C ASN A 78 2.87 -18.78 19.11
N ARG A 79 2.19 -18.14 18.15
CA ARG A 79 2.74 -18.00 16.79
C ARG A 79 3.81 -16.92 16.81
N LYS A 80 5.08 -17.31 16.63
CA LYS A 80 6.22 -16.38 16.48
C LYS A 80 5.97 -15.28 15.43
N GLU A 81 5.22 -15.61 14.38
CA GLU A 81 4.88 -14.69 13.30
C GLU A 81 3.50 -14.01 13.45
N GLY A 82 2.77 -14.25 14.53
CA GLY A 82 1.39 -13.81 14.71
C GLY A 82 0.40 -14.44 13.73
N VAL A 83 -0.88 -14.08 13.87
CA VAL A 83 -1.96 -14.44 12.93
C VAL A 83 -1.97 -13.51 11.72
N LEU A 84 -1.78 -12.21 11.92
CA LEU A 84 -1.66 -11.23 10.84
C LEU A 84 -0.22 -11.18 10.32
N ARG A 85 0.16 -12.14 9.48
CA ARG A 85 1.56 -12.35 9.11
C ARG A 85 2.10 -11.37 8.07
N THR A 86 1.23 -10.87 7.20
CA THR A 86 1.64 -10.12 6.01
C THR A 86 0.90 -8.79 5.89
N PRO A 87 1.47 -7.79 5.19
CA PRO A 87 0.78 -6.53 4.94
C PRO A 87 -0.51 -6.69 4.12
N GLU A 88 -0.63 -7.72 3.28
CA GLU A 88 -1.84 -8.03 2.50
C GLU A 88 -3.00 -8.46 3.41
N MET A 89 -2.72 -9.25 4.44
CA MET A 89 -3.74 -9.63 5.43
C MET A 89 -4.18 -8.42 6.24
N ALA A 90 -3.22 -7.62 6.70
CA ALA A 90 -3.48 -6.38 7.42
C ALA A 90 -4.29 -5.39 6.56
N TYR A 91 -3.96 -5.27 5.27
CA TYR A 91 -4.70 -4.49 4.28
C TYR A 91 -6.15 -4.95 4.19
N SER A 92 -6.38 -6.25 3.98
CA SER A 92 -7.71 -6.79 3.75
C SER A 92 -8.64 -6.51 4.93
N ILE A 93 -8.17 -6.78 6.15
CA ILE A 93 -8.93 -6.51 7.39
C ILE A 93 -9.18 -5.00 7.54
N ALA A 94 -8.13 -4.18 7.39
CA ALA A 94 -8.25 -2.73 7.52
C ALA A 94 -9.20 -2.12 6.48
N TYR A 95 -9.13 -2.57 5.23
CA TYR A 95 -9.99 -2.10 4.15
C TYR A 95 -11.45 -2.43 4.44
N THR A 96 -11.75 -3.65 4.92
CA THR A 96 -13.11 -4.03 5.33
C THR A 96 -13.62 -3.10 6.44
N ILE A 97 -12.84 -2.92 7.51
CA ILE A 97 -13.23 -2.06 8.65
C ILE A 97 -13.45 -0.61 8.21
N LEU A 98 -12.49 -0.03 7.49
CA LEU A 98 -12.55 1.37 7.09
C LEU A 98 -13.66 1.61 6.06
N SER A 99 -13.90 0.66 5.15
CA SER A 99 -14.98 0.78 4.15
C SER A 99 -16.36 0.67 4.79
N ASP A 100 -16.51 -0.13 5.84
CA ASP A 100 -17.74 -0.23 6.63
C ASP A 100 -18.04 1.09 7.36
N ILE A 101 -17.03 1.69 8.00
CA ILE A 101 -17.18 2.91 8.79
C ILE A 101 -17.36 4.16 7.91
N TYR A 102 -16.56 4.31 6.86
CA TYR A 102 -16.46 5.55 6.09
C TYR A 102 -17.05 5.45 4.67
N GLY A 103 -17.45 4.25 4.24
CA GLY A 103 -17.93 3.97 2.89
C GLY A 103 -16.83 3.55 1.94
N LYS A 104 -17.11 2.50 1.15
CA LYS A 104 -16.17 1.91 0.19
C LYS A 104 -15.63 2.93 -0.82
N GLU A 105 -16.51 3.76 -1.40
CA GLU A 105 -16.10 4.77 -2.38
C GLU A 105 -15.14 5.82 -1.80
N PHE A 106 -15.33 6.16 -0.53
CA PHE A 106 -14.46 7.10 0.17
C PHE A 106 -13.06 6.51 0.36
N ILE A 107 -12.97 5.25 0.81
CA ILE A 107 -11.69 4.56 1.00
C ILE A 107 -10.99 4.27 -0.33
N ASP A 108 -11.74 3.90 -1.38
CA ASP A 108 -11.17 3.66 -2.71
C ASP A 108 -10.52 4.91 -3.32
N LYS A 109 -11.00 6.12 -2.99
CA LYS A 109 -10.39 7.40 -3.38
C LYS A 109 -9.06 7.69 -2.66
N LYS A 110 -8.81 7.02 -1.52
CA LYS A 110 -7.59 7.17 -0.71
C LYS A 110 -6.51 6.12 -1.01
N LYS A 111 -6.75 5.23 -1.98
CA LYS A 111 -5.74 4.26 -2.43
C LYS A 111 -4.52 4.93 -3.11
N PRO A 112 -3.32 4.35 -3.01
CA PRO A 112 -2.97 3.19 -2.16
C PRO A 112 -3.01 3.54 -0.68
N LEU A 113 -3.51 2.62 0.14
CA LEU A 113 -3.37 2.74 1.60
C LEU A 113 -1.90 2.51 2.02
N GLU A 114 -1.42 3.26 3.01
CA GLU A 114 -0.06 3.07 3.52
C GLU A 114 -0.06 2.13 4.73
N ILE A 115 0.80 1.11 4.68
CA ILE A 115 0.88 0.08 5.72
C ILE A 115 2.26 0.08 6.36
N TYR A 116 2.27 0.07 7.69
CA TYR A 116 3.47 0.05 8.51
C TYR A 116 3.39 -1.08 9.53
N LEU A 117 4.54 -1.70 9.81
CA LEU A 117 4.69 -2.63 10.93
C LEU A 117 5.40 -1.91 12.07
N ILE A 118 4.72 -1.67 13.18
CA ILE A 118 5.26 -0.91 14.32
C ILE A 118 5.82 -1.91 15.34
N GLU A 119 7.11 -1.79 15.64
CA GLU A 119 7.88 -2.67 16.56
C GLU A 119 7.77 -4.18 16.27
N GLY A 120 7.38 -4.56 15.06
CA GLY A 120 7.06 -5.96 14.78
C GLY A 120 5.81 -6.48 15.50
N LYS A 121 5.00 -5.61 16.13
CA LYS A 121 3.85 -5.97 16.98
C LYS A 121 2.51 -5.46 16.49
N TYR A 122 2.48 -4.33 15.79
CA TYR A 122 1.22 -3.70 15.37
C TYR A 122 1.26 -3.33 13.90
N TRP A 123 0.19 -3.65 13.17
CA TRP A 123 -0.03 -3.13 11.83
C TRP A 123 -0.77 -1.81 11.93
N ARG A 124 -0.19 -0.74 11.37
CA ARG A 124 -0.90 0.53 11.15
C ARG A 124 -1.20 0.67 9.67
N ILE A 125 -2.48 0.90 9.37
CA ILE A 125 -2.95 1.15 8.02
C ILE A 125 -3.50 2.58 7.98
N SER A 126 -3.11 3.34 6.96
CA SER A 126 -3.45 4.75 6.82
C SER A 126 -4.09 5.03 5.46
N ALA A 127 -5.32 5.53 5.48
CA ALA A 127 -6.01 6.07 4.32
C ALA A 127 -5.74 7.58 4.26
N MET A 128 -4.70 7.96 3.50
CA MET A 128 -4.29 9.36 3.39
C MET A 128 -4.92 10.03 2.17
N HIS A 129 -5.29 11.30 2.30
CA HIS A 129 -5.71 12.10 1.15
C HIS A 129 -4.51 12.50 0.29
N LYS A 130 -4.59 12.34 -1.03
CA LYS A 130 -3.55 12.80 -1.96
C LYS A 130 -3.72 14.31 -2.21
N GLY A 131 -2.94 15.14 -1.53
CA GLY A 131 -2.88 16.59 -1.77
C GLY A 131 -2.20 17.36 -0.64
N LYS A 132 -1.64 18.55 -0.96
CA LYS A 132 -1.13 19.52 0.03
C LYS A 132 -2.32 20.19 0.74
N GLY A 133 -3.06 19.43 1.53
CA GLY A 133 -4.14 19.92 2.38
C GLY A 133 -4.15 19.05 3.61
N PHE A 134 -3.72 19.61 4.74
CA PHE A 134 -3.75 18.95 6.04
C PHE A 134 -5.19 18.54 6.36
N GLY A 135 -5.37 17.32 6.89
CA GLY A 135 -6.45 17.09 7.84
C GLY A 135 -7.57 16.10 7.50
N ASN A 136 -7.37 15.08 6.66
CA ASN A 136 -8.33 13.96 6.64
C ASN A 136 -7.59 12.66 6.34
N SER A 137 -6.97 12.06 7.36
CA SER A 137 -6.45 10.69 7.28
C SER A 137 -7.10 9.79 8.31
N GLU A 138 -7.60 8.64 7.87
CA GLU A 138 -8.18 7.63 8.75
C GLU A 138 -7.19 6.49 8.92
N HIS A 139 -7.07 6.04 10.16
CA HIS A 139 -6.11 5.06 10.56
C HIS A 139 -6.79 3.94 11.32
N VAL A 140 -6.31 2.73 11.10
CA VAL A 140 -6.61 1.58 11.95
C VAL A 140 -5.32 0.92 12.39
N VAL A 141 -5.29 0.53 13.66
CA VAL A 141 -4.15 -0.19 14.25
C VAL A 141 -4.64 -1.56 14.70
N LEU A 142 -3.99 -2.60 14.19
CA LEU A 142 -4.28 -4.01 14.48
C LEU A 142 -3.10 -4.64 15.20
N LYS A 143 -3.36 -5.45 16.23
CA LYS A 143 -2.33 -6.28 16.85
C LYS A 143 -1.93 -7.41 15.91
N LYS A 144 -0.63 -7.62 15.69
CA LYS A 144 -0.12 -8.64 14.76
C LYS A 144 -0.44 -10.07 15.22
N ASP A 145 -0.47 -10.28 16.53
CA ASP A 145 -0.59 -11.62 17.12
C ASP A 145 -1.95 -12.25 16.84
N ASP A 146 -3.05 -11.50 17.01
CA ASP A 146 -4.42 -12.01 16.95
C ASP A 146 -5.36 -11.18 16.06
N GLY A 147 -4.91 -10.06 15.51
CA GLY A 147 -5.72 -9.17 14.70
C GLY A 147 -6.65 -8.25 15.48
N GLN A 148 -6.54 -8.19 16.81
CA GLN A 148 -7.35 -7.31 17.63
C GLN A 148 -7.20 -5.85 17.18
N ILE A 149 -8.34 -5.20 16.91
CA ILE A 149 -8.39 -3.76 16.63
C ILE A 149 -8.01 -3.03 17.91
N GLN A 150 -6.88 -2.34 17.90
CA GLN A 150 -6.42 -1.53 19.03
C GLN A 150 -7.10 -0.17 19.01
N THR A 151 -7.15 0.48 17.85
CA THR A 151 -7.78 1.80 17.69
C THR A 151 -8.11 2.09 16.23
N ILE A 152 -9.13 2.94 16.06
CA ILE A 152 -9.49 3.58 14.81
C ILE A 152 -9.57 5.09 15.10
N TYR A 153 -8.93 5.91 14.29
CA TYR A 153 -8.92 7.36 14.50
C TYR A 153 -8.74 8.13 13.19
N GLY A 154 -9.26 9.37 13.16
CA GLY A 154 -9.03 10.34 12.10
C GLY A 154 -8.12 11.48 12.56
N GLU A 155 -7.27 11.99 11.67
CA GLU A 155 -6.53 13.25 11.86
C GLU A 155 -7.24 14.35 11.05
N LYS A 156 -7.64 15.43 11.74
CA LYS A 156 -8.30 16.62 11.20
C LYS A 156 -7.31 17.74 10.87
#